data_AF-B9TD72-F1
#
_entry.id   AF-B9TD72-F1
#
_cell.length_a   1.000
_cell.length_b   1.000
_cell.length_c   1.000
_cell.angle_alpha   90.00
_cell.angle_beta   90.00
_cell.angle_gamma   90.00
#
_symmetry.space_group_name_H-M   'P 1'
#
loop_
_entity.id
_entity.type
_entity.pdbx_description
1 polymer ?
#
loop_
_entity_poly.entity_id
_entity_poly.type
_entity_poly.pdbx_seq_one_letter_code
_entity_poly.pdbx_strand_id
1 'polypeptide(L)'
;AVKDNGDTFAAGYVYVAGFAPLDRRDAVWRDFKRAHPNVQEKARWGTVDNPIAQSVANQASAAYRAHPEIRVVFAPYDEFARGAKLAADEAKLSSKLRIYSADISTADIEAIRAPGSAWVATAATNPAVVGAVSVRAAALLVAGQDPGHHIVVKPTLITRDDLVKNDIKTIADLGAKFPAFRSSDAATAAWIPAAQ
;
A
#
# COMPACT_ATOMS: atom_id res chain seq x y z
N ALA A 1 -12.27 2.14 1.49
CA ALA A 1 -13.01 0.88 1.28
C ALA A 1 -14.46 0.98 1.74
N VAL A 2 -14.78 0.90 3.05
CA VAL A 2 -16.19 1.00 3.52
C VAL A 2 -16.85 2.31 3.08
N LYS A 3 -16.14 3.43 3.22
CA LYS A 3 -16.59 4.74 2.73
C LYS A 3 -17.05 4.72 1.27
N ASP A 4 -16.35 3.97 0.42
CA ASP A 4 -16.51 4.05 -1.04
C ASP A 4 -17.37 2.92 -1.62
N ASN A 5 -17.52 1.80 -0.89
CA ASN A 5 -18.20 0.58 -1.36
C ASN A 5 -19.34 0.14 -0.43
N GLY A 6 -19.60 0.88 0.64
CA GLY A 6 -20.48 0.46 1.72
C GLY A 6 -19.89 -0.66 2.57
N ASP A 7 -20.71 -1.21 3.46
CA ASP A 7 -20.30 -2.25 4.41
C ASP A 7 -20.56 -3.68 3.91
N THR A 8 -20.96 -3.85 2.65
CA THR A 8 -21.32 -5.15 2.09
C THR A 8 -20.66 -5.32 0.73
N PHE A 9 -19.62 -6.14 0.66
CA PHE A 9 -18.94 -6.45 -0.59
C PHE A 9 -18.15 -7.75 -0.52
N ALA A 10 -17.96 -8.35 -1.69
CA ALA A 10 -17.03 -9.46 -1.89
C ALA A 10 -15.61 -8.91 -2.12
N ALA A 11 -14.68 -9.40 -1.31
CA ALA A 11 -13.28 -8.98 -1.30
C ALA A 11 -12.36 -10.08 -1.83
N GLY A 12 -11.37 -9.68 -2.62
CA GLY A 12 -10.15 -10.44 -2.85
C GLY A 12 -9.04 -9.93 -1.93
N TYR A 13 -8.21 -10.82 -1.40
CA TYR A 13 -7.09 -10.45 -0.54
C TYR A 13 -5.78 -11.02 -1.07
N VAL A 14 -4.84 -10.14 -1.43
CA VAL A 14 -3.53 -10.56 -1.93
C VAL A 14 -2.56 -10.66 -0.75
N TYR A 15 -2.16 -11.85 -0.31
CA TYR A 15 -1.34 -12.02 0.88
C TYR A 15 -0.56 -13.34 0.88
N VAL A 16 0.65 -13.28 1.44
CA VAL A 16 1.53 -14.42 1.75
C VAL A 16 2.05 -14.24 3.17
N ALA A 17 2.02 -15.32 3.95
CA ALA A 17 2.51 -15.33 5.34
C ALA A 17 4.04 -15.40 5.43
N GLY A 18 4.58 -15.04 6.60
CA GLY A 18 6.01 -15.18 6.90
C GLY A 18 6.83 -13.91 6.68
N PHE A 19 6.17 -12.79 6.37
CA PHE A 19 6.77 -11.47 6.28
C PHE A 19 6.17 -10.59 7.36
N ALA A 20 6.97 -10.19 8.36
CA ALA A 20 6.51 -9.39 9.50
C ALA A 20 5.60 -8.19 9.16
N PRO A 21 5.89 -7.34 8.15
CA PRO A 21 4.98 -6.27 7.77
C PRO A 21 3.65 -6.79 7.20
N LEU A 22 3.67 -7.85 6.39
CA LEU A 22 2.45 -8.45 5.83
C LEU A 22 1.60 -9.10 6.92
N ASP A 23 2.21 -9.81 7.87
CA ASP A 23 1.49 -10.49 8.95
C ASP A 23 0.81 -9.48 9.89
N ARG A 24 1.45 -8.33 10.14
CA ARG A 24 0.81 -7.21 10.86
C ARG A 24 -0.36 -6.61 10.07
N ARG A 25 -0.21 -6.46 8.75
CA ARG A 25 -1.29 -5.98 7.86
C ARG A 25 -2.45 -7.00 7.77
N ASP A 26 -2.17 -8.30 7.79
CA ASP A 26 -3.21 -9.36 7.86
C ASP A 26 -3.96 -9.35 9.19
N ALA A 27 -3.29 -9.10 10.32
CA ALA A 27 -3.98 -8.92 11.59
C ALA A 27 -5.02 -7.79 11.51
N VAL A 28 -4.66 -6.64 10.94
CA VAL A 28 -5.60 -5.52 10.71
C VAL A 28 -6.75 -5.92 9.78
N TRP A 29 -6.47 -6.67 8.71
CA TRP A 29 -7.50 -7.17 7.79
C TRP A 29 -8.47 -8.14 8.48
N ARG A 30 -7.97 -9.06 9.32
CA ARG A 30 -8.80 -9.95 10.12
C ARG A 30 -9.68 -9.17 11.10
N ASP A 31 -9.13 -8.15 11.74
CA ASP A 31 -9.87 -7.29 12.68
C ASP A 31 -10.96 -6.50 11.95
N PHE A 32 -10.63 -5.94 10.80
CA PHE A 32 -11.58 -5.26 9.92
C PHE A 32 -12.75 -6.18 9.55
N LYS A 33 -12.51 -7.40 9.08
CA LYS A 33 -13.61 -8.34 8.75
C LYS A 33 -14.46 -8.72 9.96
N ARG A 34 -13.88 -8.80 11.17
CA ARG A 34 -14.66 -9.04 12.40
C ARG A 34 -15.58 -7.87 12.73
N ALA A 35 -15.11 -6.64 12.50
CA ALA A 35 -15.92 -5.43 12.68
C ALA A 35 -16.96 -5.23 11.56
N HIS A 36 -16.72 -5.80 10.39
CA HIS A 36 -17.53 -5.65 9.17
C HIS A 36 -17.97 -7.03 8.63
N PRO A 37 -18.90 -7.73 9.30
CA PRO A 37 -19.23 -9.14 9.02
C PRO A 37 -19.86 -9.37 7.64
N ASN A 38 -20.38 -8.32 6.99
CA ASN A 38 -20.94 -8.39 5.65
C ASN A 38 -19.86 -8.26 4.55
N VAL A 39 -18.60 -8.01 4.92
CA VAL A 39 -17.46 -8.09 4.02
C VAL A 39 -16.99 -9.54 3.92
N GLN A 40 -17.10 -10.13 2.73
CA GLN A 40 -16.75 -11.53 2.50
C GLN A 40 -15.45 -11.65 1.70
N GLU A 41 -14.39 -12.17 2.31
CA GLU A 41 -13.19 -12.59 1.57
C GLU A 41 -13.53 -13.84 0.74
N LYS A 42 -13.66 -13.67 -0.57
CA LYS A 42 -14.01 -14.75 -1.51
C LYS A 42 -12.79 -15.52 -2.01
N ALA A 43 -11.67 -14.81 -2.14
CA ALA A 43 -10.43 -15.40 -2.59
C ALA A 43 -9.24 -14.77 -1.87
N ARG A 44 -8.23 -15.60 -1.62
CA ARG A 44 -6.91 -15.22 -1.15
C ARG A 44 -5.87 -15.78 -2.11
N TRP A 45 -4.94 -14.95 -2.55
CA TRP A 45 -3.83 -15.35 -3.42
C TRP A 45 -2.60 -14.51 -3.13
N GLY A 46 -1.46 -14.81 -3.72
CA GLY A 46 -0.22 -14.06 -3.54
C GLY A 46 0.99 -14.96 -3.69
N THR A 47 2.08 -14.38 -4.19
CA THR A 47 3.42 -14.97 -4.18
C THR A 47 4.46 -13.85 -4.16
N VAL A 48 5.66 -14.14 -3.69
CA VAL A 48 6.84 -13.27 -3.79
C VAL A 48 7.82 -13.75 -4.87
N ASP A 49 7.38 -14.65 -5.74
CA ASP A 49 8.18 -15.15 -6.86
C ASP A 49 8.39 -14.07 -7.92
N ASN A 50 9.65 -13.84 -8.28
CA ASN A 50 10.00 -12.85 -9.29
C ASN A 50 9.66 -13.33 -10.71
N PRO A 51 9.13 -12.45 -11.58
CA PRO A 51 8.69 -11.08 -11.28
C PRO A 51 7.36 -11.03 -10.51
N ILE A 52 7.35 -10.37 -9.34
CA ILE A 52 6.24 -10.47 -8.36
C ILE A 52 4.90 -10.04 -8.96
N ALA A 53 4.82 -8.85 -9.57
CA ALA A 53 3.56 -8.35 -10.14
C ALA A 53 2.98 -9.31 -11.19
N GLN A 54 3.81 -9.85 -12.09
CA GLN A 54 3.39 -10.78 -13.14
C GLN A 54 2.93 -12.12 -12.55
N SER A 55 3.68 -12.66 -11.59
CA SER A 55 3.30 -13.89 -10.89
C SER A 55 1.96 -13.73 -10.15
N VAL A 56 1.76 -12.59 -9.49
CA VAL A 56 0.48 -12.25 -8.84
C VAL A 56 -0.64 -12.02 -9.86
N ALA A 57 -0.36 -11.40 -11.01
CA ALA A 57 -1.37 -11.18 -12.05
C ALA A 57 -1.95 -12.50 -12.59
N ASN A 58 -1.10 -13.53 -12.76
CA ASN A 58 -1.55 -14.86 -13.16
C ASN A 58 -2.54 -15.47 -12.15
N GLN A 59 -2.25 -15.34 -10.85
CA GLN A 59 -3.12 -15.82 -9.78
C GLN A 59 -4.40 -14.98 -9.67
N ALA A 60 -4.29 -13.64 -9.76
CA ALA A 60 -5.43 -12.73 -9.73
C ALA A 60 -6.39 -12.99 -10.88
N SER A 61 -5.88 -13.25 -12.08
CA SER A 61 -6.68 -13.62 -13.25
C SER A 61 -7.51 -14.88 -13.03
N ALA A 62 -6.97 -15.89 -12.35
CA ALA A 62 -7.73 -17.07 -11.96
C ALA A 62 -8.77 -16.76 -10.88
N ALA A 63 -8.40 -15.97 -9.87
CA ALA A 63 -9.30 -15.57 -8.79
C ALA A 63 -10.51 -14.76 -9.30
N TYR A 64 -10.30 -13.81 -10.20
CA TYR A 64 -11.38 -13.00 -10.79
C TYR A 64 -12.33 -13.83 -11.67
N ARG A 65 -11.83 -14.87 -12.34
CA ARG A 65 -12.67 -15.80 -13.11
C ARG A 65 -13.50 -16.71 -12.22
N ALA A 66 -12.90 -17.21 -11.13
CA ALA A 66 -13.58 -18.08 -10.17
C ALA A 66 -14.61 -17.32 -9.32
N HIS A 67 -14.34 -16.05 -9.04
CA HIS A 67 -15.16 -15.19 -8.18
C HIS A 67 -15.49 -13.85 -8.88
N PRO A 68 -16.35 -13.87 -9.91
CA PRO A 68 -16.73 -12.66 -10.65
C PRO A 68 -17.49 -11.63 -9.79
N GLU A 69 -17.95 -12.02 -8.60
CA GLU A 69 -18.60 -11.14 -7.63
C GLU A 69 -17.63 -10.21 -6.89
N ILE A 70 -16.31 -10.46 -6.93
CA ILE A 70 -15.31 -9.61 -6.24
C ILE A 70 -15.40 -8.17 -6.76
N ARG A 71 -15.62 -7.22 -5.84
CA ARG A 71 -15.66 -5.77 -6.15
C ARG A 71 -14.53 -4.98 -5.51
N VAL A 72 -13.92 -5.52 -4.46
CA VAL A 72 -12.84 -4.86 -3.73
C VAL A 72 -11.64 -5.80 -3.63
N VAL A 73 -10.43 -5.28 -3.85
CA VAL A 73 -9.19 -6.04 -3.63
C VAL A 73 -8.33 -5.29 -2.63
N PHE A 74 -7.85 -6.00 -1.62
CA PHE A 74 -6.85 -5.50 -0.67
C PHE A 74 -5.51 -6.13 -0.98
N ALA A 75 -4.50 -5.30 -1.23
CA ALA A 75 -3.15 -5.70 -1.61
C ALA A 75 -2.12 -4.96 -0.72
N PRO A 76 -1.74 -5.52 0.44
CA PRO A 76 -0.88 -4.90 1.44
C PRO A 76 0.61 -4.84 1.01
N TYR A 77 0.90 -4.73 -0.28
CA TYR A 77 2.20 -4.51 -0.90
C TYR A 77 1.96 -3.98 -2.33
N ASP A 78 2.74 -3.00 -2.80
CA ASP A 78 2.51 -2.35 -4.09
C ASP A 78 2.69 -3.30 -5.28
N GLU A 79 3.65 -4.25 -5.26
CA GLU A 79 3.76 -5.29 -6.30
C GLU A 79 2.52 -6.18 -6.38
N PHE A 80 1.90 -6.48 -5.24
CA PHE A 80 0.65 -7.23 -5.21
C PHE A 80 -0.49 -6.44 -5.86
N ALA A 81 -0.54 -5.13 -5.61
CA ALA A 81 -1.51 -4.23 -6.20
C ALA A 81 -1.28 -4.03 -7.70
N ARG A 82 -0.01 -3.92 -8.14
CA ARG A 82 0.38 -3.92 -9.56
C ARG A 82 -0.13 -5.19 -10.25
N GLY A 83 0.11 -6.37 -9.68
CA GLY A 83 -0.38 -7.63 -10.24
C GLY A 83 -1.91 -7.72 -10.29
N ALA A 84 -2.60 -7.33 -9.22
CA ALA A 84 -4.06 -7.28 -9.17
C ALA A 84 -4.66 -6.32 -10.22
N LYS A 85 -4.00 -5.17 -10.46
CA LYS A 85 -4.39 -4.19 -11.48
C LYS A 85 -4.16 -4.72 -12.89
N LEU A 86 -3.00 -5.31 -13.18
CA LEU A 86 -2.70 -5.90 -14.49
C LEU A 86 -3.79 -6.89 -14.89
N ALA A 87 -4.12 -7.83 -14.01
CA ALA A 87 -5.19 -8.81 -14.25
C ALA A 87 -6.57 -8.14 -14.42
N ALA A 88 -6.87 -7.08 -13.68
CA ALA A 88 -8.14 -6.36 -13.79
C ALA A 88 -8.26 -5.62 -15.12
N ASP A 89 -7.18 -5.01 -15.60
CA ASP A 89 -7.14 -4.30 -16.88
C ASP A 89 -7.29 -5.30 -18.05
N GLU A 90 -6.56 -6.41 -18.04
CA GLU A 90 -6.65 -7.48 -19.05
C GLU A 90 -8.07 -8.08 -19.12
N ALA A 91 -8.68 -8.30 -17.96
CA ALA A 91 -10.04 -8.82 -17.85
C ALA A 91 -11.13 -7.75 -18.09
N LYS A 92 -10.76 -6.48 -18.34
CA LYS A 92 -11.68 -5.35 -18.51
C LYS A 92 -12.61 -5.14 -17.31
N LEU A 93 -12.08 -5.35 -16.10
CA LEU A 93 -12.79 -5.23 -14.83
C LEU A 93 -12.55 -3.89 -14.12
N SER A 94 -11.77 -2.97 -14.69
CA SER A 94 -11.31 -1.76 -13.98
C SER A 94 -12.44 -0.83 -13.53
N SER A 95 -13.59 -0.87 -14.23
CA SER A 95 -14.81 -0.14 -13.83
C SER A 95 -15.64 -0.84 -12.74
N LYS A 96 -15.41 -2.15 -12.51
CA LYS A 96 -16.14 -3.02 -11.57
C LYS A 96 -15.33 -3.35 -10.31
N LEU A 97 -14.07 -2.95 -10.23
CA LEU A 97 -13.20 -3.32 -9.12
C LEU A 97 -12.50 -2.10 -8.54
N ARG A 98 -12.25 -2.14 -7.23
CA ARG A 98 -11.52 -1.12 -6.48
C ARG A 98 -10.37 -1.78 -5.71
N ILE A 99 -9.13 -1.37 -6.00
CA ILE A 99 -7.91 -1.88 -5.37
C ILE A 99 -7.47 -0.87 -4.31
N TYR A 100 -7.28 -1.36 -3.09
CA TYR A 100 -6.72 -0.65 -1.94
C TYR A 100 -5.41 -1.33 -1.55
N SER A 101 -4.35 -0.56 -1.41
CA SER A 101 -3.01 -1.14 -1.20
C SER A 101 -2.23 -0.52 -0.06
N ALA A 102 -1.01 -1.03 0.13
CA ALA A 102 0.05 -0.36 0.86
C ALA A 102 1.21 -0.02 -0.08
N ASP A 103 2.08 0.87 0.39
CA ASP A 103 3.32 1.29 -0.27
C ASP A 103 3.08 2.13 -1.54
N ILE A 104 4.12 2.81 -2.03
CA ILE A 104 4.03 3.66 -3.23
C ILE A 104 5.40 3.93 -3.85
N SER A 105 5.43 3.96 -5.18
CA SER A 105 6.55 4.37 -6.03
C SER A 105 6.07 5.36 -7.11
N THR A 106 7.00 5.93 -7.88
CA THR A 106 6.64 6.74 -9.06
C THR A 106 5.85 5.92 -10.08
N ALA A 107 6.18 4.63 -10.26
CA ALA A 107 5.44 3.73 -11.14
C ALA A 107 4.01 3.49 -10.63
N ASP A 108 3.81 3.43 -9.32
CA ASP A 108 2.46 3.32 -8.74
C ASP A 108 1.65 4.58 -8.93
N ILE A 109 2.28 5.75 -8.77
CA ILE A 109 1.61 7.03 -9.02
C ILE A 109 1.10 7.07 -10.46
N GLU A 110 1.91 6.63 -11.42
CA GLU A 110 1.49 6.50 -12.82
C GLU A 110 0.30 5.52 -12.97
N ALA A 111 0.41 4.32 -12.39
CA ALA A 111 -0.64 3.30 -12.47
C ALA A 111 -1.96 3.71 -11.80
N ILE A 112 -1.91 4.37 -10.64
CA ILE A 112 -3.07 4.90 -9.93
C ILE A 112 -3.74 6.02 -10.74
N ARG A 113 -2.94 6.91 -11.33
CA ARG A 113 -3.46 8.06 -12.11
C ARG A 113 -4.05 7.67 -13.45
N ALA A 114 -3.67 6.53 -14.00
CA ALA A 114 -4.16 6.05 -15.30
C ALA A 114 -5.70 6.24 -15.45
N PRO A 115 -6.19 6.66 -16.63
CA PRO A 115 -7.62 6.82 -16.86
C PRO A 115 -8.38 5.53 -16.55
N GLY A 116 -9.44 5.64 -15.73
CA GLY A 116 -10.25 4.48 -15.36
C GLY A 116 -9.57 3.44 -14.46
N SER A 117 -8.41 3.77 -13.86
CA SER A 117 -7.69 2.85 -12.98
C SER A 117 -8.57 2.31 -11.85
N ALA A 118 -8.51 1.00 -11.62
CA ALA A 118 -9.14 0.34 -10.48
C ALA A 118 -8.42 0.65 -9.16
N TRP A 119 -7.16 1.11 -9.21
CA TRP A 119 -6.36 1.39 -8.03
C TRP A 119 -6.72 2.77 -7.49
N VAL A 120 -7.46 2.78 -6.38
CA VAL A 120 -8.11 4.00 -5.87
C VAL A 120 -7.47 4.59 -4.63
N ALA A 121 -6.73 3.81 -3.84
CA ALA A 121 -5.98 4.33 -2.71
C ALA A 121 -4.82 3.41 -2.31
N THR A 122 -3.80 4.01 -1.71
CA THR A 122 -2.71 3.32 -1.03
C THR A 122 -2.40 3.99 0.31
N ALA A 123 -1.99 3.20 1.31
CA ALA A 123 -1.39 3.71 2.54
C ALA A 123 0.13 3.53 2.49
N ALA A 124 0.90 4.61 2.51
CA ALA A 124 2.32 4.54 2.26
C ALA A 124 3.16 5.45 3.15
N THR A 125 4.40 5.03 3.38
CA THR A 125 5.50 5.87 3.88
C THR A 125 6.46 6.18 2.75
N ASN A 126 7.22 7.26 2.84
CA ASN A 126 8.29 7.51 1.89
C ASN A 126 9.49 6.59 2.19
N PRO A 127 9.89 5.69 1.26
CA PRO A 127 10.97 4.74 1.51
C PRO A 127 12.32 5.43 1.78
N ALA A 128 12.56 6.61 1.20
CA ALA A 128 13.77 7.40 1.50
C ALA A 128 13.76 7.92 2.94
N VAL A 129 12.60 8.35 3.45
CA VAL A 129 12.46 8.78 4.86
C VAL A 129 12.62 7.59 5.80
N VAL A 130 12.09 6.42 5.46
CA VAL A 130 12.30 5.19 6.23
C VAL A 130 13.80 4.84 6.29
N GLY A 131 14.50 4.90 5.15
CA GLY A 131 15.96 4.69 5.10
C GLY A 131 16.71 5.70 5.97
N ALA A 132 16.38 6.99 5.88
CA ALA A 132 16.99 8.03 6.69
C ALA A 132 16.75 7.81 8.20
N VAL A 133 15.51 7.47 8.61
CA VAL A 133 15.18 7.13 10.00
C VAL A 133 16.01 5.96 10.51
N SER A 134 16.18 4.91 9.71
CA SER A 134 17.00 3.74 10.06
C SER A 134 18.47 4.12 10.29
N VAL A 135 19.05 4.95 9.41
CA VAL A 135 20.44 5.42 9.55
C VAL A 135 20.58 6.31 10.79
N ARG A 136 19.64 7.21 11.04
CA ARG A 136 19.65 8.05 12.24
C ARG A 136 19.55 7.22 13.52
N ALA A 137 18.70 6.19 13.54
CA ALA A 137 18.58 5.27 14.67
C ALA A 137 19.90 4.55 14.95
N ALA A 138 20.60 4.08 13.91
CA ALA A 138 21.92 3.49 14.05
C ALA A 138 22.96 4.50 14.59
N ALA A 139 22.92 5.74 14.11
CA ALA A 139 23.82 6.79 14.57
C ALA A 139 23.61 7.16 16.05
N LEU A 140 22.34 7.19 16.51
CA LEU A 140 22.01 7.36 17.93
C LEU A 140 22.64 6.26 18.79
N LEU A 141 22.50 4.99 18.37
CA LEU A 141 23.11 3.86 19.09
C LEU A 141 24.63 3.97 19.17
N VAL A 142 25.30 4.37 18.08
CA VAL A 142 26.76 4.62 18.06
C VAL A 142 27.14 5.74 19.02
N ALA A 143 26.31 6.77 19.14
CA ALA A 143 26.49 7.88 20.09
C ALA A 143 26.12 7.52 21.54
N GLY A 144 25.76 6.26 21.83
CA GLY A 144 25.32 5.82 23.16
C GLY A 144 23.93 6.35 23.56
N GLN A 145 23.12 6.77 22.60
CA GLN A 145 21.76 7.28 22.79
C GLN A 145 20.73 6.20 22.44
N ASP A 146 19.62 6.14 23.18
CA ASP A 146 18.52 5.19 22.91
C ASP A 146 17.55 5.78 21.86
N PRO A 147 17.43 5.20 20.66
CA PRO A 147 16.47 5.65 19.65
C PRO A 147 15.03 5.17 19.93
N GLY A 148 14.83 4.37 20.99
CA GLY A 148 13.57 3.77 21.38
C GLY A 148 13.36 2.37 20.79
N HIS A 149 12.62 1.52 21.50
CA HIS A 149 12.34 0.14 21.09
C HIS A 149 11.40 0.05 19.87
N HIS A 150 10.51 1.04 19.69
CA HIS A 150 9.58 1.14 18.57
C HIS A 150 9.75 2.47 17.85
N ILE A 151 10.42 2.43 16.70
CA ILE A 151 10.62 3.60 15.85
C ILE A 151 9.56 3.55 14.74
N VAL A 152 8.61 4.48 14.78
CA VAL A 152 7.46 4.48 13.87
C VAL A 152 7.60 5.62 12.87
N VAL A 153 7.61 5.27 11.58
CA VAL A 153 7.39 6.23 10.49
C VAL A 153 5.90 6.23 10.18
N LYS A 154 5.24 7.38 10.35
CA LYS A 154 3.79 7.50 10.18
C LYS A 154 3.42 7.35 8.70
N PRO A 155 2.53 6.41 8.34
CA PRO A 155 2.06 6.29 6.96
C PRO A 155 1.03 7.38 6.64
N THR A 156 0.92 7.72 5.36
CA THR A 156 -0.06 8.65 4.81
C THR A 156 -1.02 7.89 3.89
N LEU A 157 -2.32 8.15 4.02
CA LEU A 157 -3.31 7.72 3.04
C LEU A 157 -3.21 8.60 1.80
N ILE A 158 -3.04 7.98 0.63
CA ILE A 158 -2.94 8.64 -0.66
C ILE A 158 -4.03 8.05 -1.57
N THR A 159 -4.99 8.86 -1.97
CA THR A 159 -6.05 8.46 -2.90
C THR A 159 -5.71 8.81 -4.33
N ARG A 160 -6.33 8.13 -5.30
CA ARG A 160 -6.25 8.52 -6.72
C ARG A 160 -6.66 9.98 -6.93
N ASP A 161 -7.68 10.42 -6.21
CA ASP A 161 -8.17 11.79 -6.24
C ASP A 161 -7.10 12.79 -5.79
N ASP A 162 -6.36 12.47 -4.73
CA ASP A 162 -5.23 13.30 -4.27
C ASP A 162 -4.19 13.47 -5.37
N LEU A 163 -3.83 12.37 -6.06
CA LEU A 163 -2.82 12.38 -7.12
C LEU A 163 -3.27 13.12 -8.38
N VAL A 164 -4.53 12.95 -8.78
CA VAL A 164 -5.08 13.59 -9.99
C VAL A 164 -5.33 15.07 -9.77
N LYS A 165 -5.99 15.45 -8.66
CA LYS A 165 -6.36 16.86 -8.38
C LYS A 165 -5.14 17.74 -8.16
N ASN A 166 -4.06 17.20 -7.61
CA ASN A 166 -2.82 17.95 -7.33
C ASN A 166 -1.74 17.79 -8.41
N ASP A 167 -2.05 17.12 -9.53
CA ASP A 167 -1.11 16.78 -10.61
C ASP A 167 0.21 16.16 -10.15
N ILE A 168 0.13 15.26 -9.17
CA ILE A 168 1.30 14.59 -8.58
C ILE A 168 1.73 13.46 -9.51
N LYS A 169 2.93 13.50 -10.07
CA LYS A 169 3.43 12.49 -11.03
C LYS A 169 4.54 11.63 -10.46
N THR A 170 5.18 12.09 -9.39
CA THR A 170 6.37 11.46 -8.81
C THR A 170 6.30 11.44 -7.28
N ILE A 171 7.16 10.62 -6.66
CA ILE A 171 7.39 10.65 -5.21
C ILE A 171 7.86 12.03 -4.74
N ALA A 172 8.63 12.75 -5.57
CA ALA A 172 9.07 14.10 -5.27
C ALA A 172 7.89 15.09 -5.21
N ASP A 173 7.01 15.06 -6.21
CA ASP A 173 5.78 15.87 -6.21
C ASP A 173 4.90 15.56 -5.00
N LEU A 174 4.80 14.27 -4.66
CA LEU A 174 4.02 13.81 -3.51
C LEU A 174 4.59 14.38 -2.21
N GLY A 175 5.91 14.30 -2.01
CA GLY A 175 6.58 14.90 -0.85
C GLY A 175 6.45 16.42 -0.80
N ALA A 176 6.44 17.10 -1.95
CA ALA A 176 6.24 18.55 -2.01
C ALA A 176 4.80 18.95 -1.62
N LYS A 177 3.80 18.15 -2.01
CA LYS A 177 2.37 18.43 -1.73
C LYS A 177 1.90 17.93 -0.36
N PHE A 178 2.52 16.87 0.16
CA PHE A 178 2.17 16.24 1.44
C PHE A 178 3.38 16.27 2.39
N PRO A 179 3.54 17.35 3.19
CA PRO A 179 4.68 17.48 4.10
C PRO A 179 4.85 16.32 5.06
N ALA A 180 3.75 15.73 5.55
CA ALA A 180 3.77 14.54 6.40
C ALA A 180 4.37 13.29 5.73
N PHE A 181 4.43 13.25 4.40
CA PHE A 181 5.10 12.20 3.64
C PHE A 181 6.59 12.49 3.40
N ARG A 182 7.02 13.75 3.55
CA ARG A 182 8.39 14.19 3.25
C ARG A 182 9.37 13.98 4.39
N SER A 183 8.93 14.04 5.65
CA SER A 183 9.83 14.00 6.80
C SER A 183 9.26 13.20 7.97
N SER A 184 10.15 12.84 8.89
CA SER A 184 9.84 12.15 10.14
C SER A 184 10.67 12.73 11.27
N ASP A 185 10.03 12.94 12.41
CA ASP A 185 10.64 13.34 13.69
C ASP A 185 11.26 12.15 14.45
N ALA A 186 11.02 10.92 13.99
CA ALA A 186 11.54 9.71 14.61
C ALA A 186 13.08 9.61 14.51
N ALA A 187 13.72 9.15 15.59
CA ALA A 187 15.17 8.98 15.68
C ALA A 187 15.94 10.28 15.34
N THR A 188 15.60 11.40 15.98
CA THR A 188 16.29 12.69 15.80
C THR A 188 17.11 13.07 17.04
N ALA A 189 18.15 13.88 16.85
CA ALA A 189 18.90 14.54 17.92
C ALA A 189 19.45 15.88 17.40
N ALA A 190 19.77 16.82 18.30
CA ALA A 190 20.21 18.17 17.91
C ALA A 190 21.47 18.20 17.03
N TRP A 191 22.34 17.19 17.18
CA TRP A 191 23.56 17.05 16.38
C TRP A 191 23.35 16.34 15.03
N ILE A 192 22.17 15.72 14.82
CA ILE A 192 21.81 15.10 13.55
C ILE A 192 21.24 16.20 12.65
N PRO A 193 21.82 16.46 11.46
CA PRO A 193 21.31 17.47 10.55
C PRO A 193 19.85 17.19 10.16
N ALA A 194 19.04 18.24 10.08
CA ALA A 194 17.71 18.13 9.48
C ALA A 194 17.86 17.80 7.98
N ALA A 195 17.07 16.84 7.50
CA ALA A 195 16.98 16.57 6.07
C ALA A 195 16.40 17.81 5.36
N GLN A 196 17.07 18.26 4.28
CA GLN A 196 16.69 19.45 3.53
C GLN A 196 15.41 19.31 2.74
#